data_AF-A0A3C0UDL9-F1
#
_entry.id   AF-A0A3C0UDL9-F1
#
_cell.length_a   1.000
_cell.length_b   1.000
_cell.length_c   1.000
_cell.angle_alpha   90.00
_cell.angle_beta   90.00
_cell.angle_gamma   90.00
#
_symmetry.space_group_name_H-M   'P 1'
#
loop_
_entity.id
_entity.type
_entity.pdbx_description
1 polymer ?
#
loop_
_entity_poly.entity_id
_entity_poly.type
_entity_poly.pdbx_seq_one_letter_code
_entity_poly.pdbx_strand_id
1 'polypeptide(L)'
;RILDCSHFVNKVYQQVGLAYAYTDCSKIASIGDFEKVSTPLPGDIILFGPSPDKAEHMGIVIDPAKKQFIGAQSRGVVIAVYDGTQAWGNPKYNDRVNRAGYYKIAGFYRYKAQ
;
A
#
# COMPACT_ATOMS: atom_id res chain seq x y z
N ARG A 1 -20.22 -5.65 -4.76
CA ARG A 1 -19.33 -4.46 -4.71
C ARG A 1 -17.97 -4.93 -5.23
N ILE A 2 -17.45 -4.33 -6.30
CA ILE A 2 -16.12 -4.68 -6.83
C ILE A 2 -15.11 -4.31 -5.75
N LEU A 3 -14.20 -5.23 -5.41
CA LEU A 3 -13.14 -5.00 -4.43
C LEU A 3 -12.15 -4.00 -5.05
N ASP A 4 -12.25 -2.71 -4.72
CA ASP A 4 -11.19 -1.75 -5.07
C ASP A 4 -10.01 -1.90 -4.10
N CYS A 5 -8.88 -1.30 -4.46
CA CYS A 5 -7.64 -1.43 -3.69
C CYS A 5 -7.79 -1.02 -2.21
N SER A 6 -8.57 0.02 -1.93
CA SER A 6 -8.82 0.49 -0.56
C SER A 6 -9.74 -0.43 0.24
N HIS A 7 -10.79 -0.98 -0.40
CA HIS A 7 -11.64 -1.98 0.22
C HIS A 7 -10.87 -3.25 0.58
N PHE A 8 -9.95 -3.69 -0.28
CA PHE A 8 -9.08 -4.84 0.02
C PHE A 8 -8.23 -4.60 1.27
N VAL A 9 -7.47 -3.49 1.31
CA VAL A 9 -6.60 -3.20 2.45
C VAL A 9 -7.40 -3.04 3.73
N ASN A 10 -8.51 -2.31 3.69
CA ASN A 10 -9.38 -2.13 4.85
C ASN A 10 -9.92 -3.47 5.38
N LYS A 11 -10.31 -4.40 4.49
CA LYS A 11 -10.79 -5.73 4.89
C LYS A 11 -9.69 -6.58 5.53
N VAL A 12 -8.49 -6.60 4.96
CA VAL A 12 -7.34 -7.32 5.54
C VAL A 12 -7.01 -6.76 6.93
N TYR A 13 -6.92 -5.43 7.05
CA TYR A 13 -6.61 -4.77 8.32
C TYR A 13 -7.68 -5.05 9.39
N GLN A 14 -8.96 -5.05 9.02
CA GLN A 14 -10.05 -5.47 9.92
C GLN A 14 -9.87 -6.90 10.43
N GLN A 15 -9.49 -7.85 9.56
CA GLN A 15 -9.33 -9.25 9.92
C GLN A 15 -8.18 -9.50 10.91
N VAL A 16 -7.16 -8.64 10.91
CA VAL A 16 -5.97 -8.77 11.79
C VAL A 16 -6.01 -7.82 12.99
N GLY A 17 -7.14 -7.18 13.27
CA GLY A 17 -7.31 -6.29 14.44
C GLY A 17 -6.69 -4.90 14.29
N LEU A 18 -6.31 -4.49 13.07
CA LEU A 18 -5.76 -3.17 12.74
C LEU A 18 -6.83 -2.28 12.09
N ALA A 19 -8.07 -2.37 12.57
CA ALA A 19 -9.20 -1.72 11.94
C ALA A 19 -9.05 -0.19 11.94
N TYR A 20 -9.41 0.43 10.82
CA TYR A 20 -9.53 1.88 10.65
C TYR A 20 -10.82 2.19 9.88
N ALA A 21 -11.29 3.43 9.97
CA ALA A 21 -12.47 3.86 9.24
C ALA A 21 -12.21 3.76 7.73
N TYR A 22 -13.14 3.15 6.98
CA TYR A 22 -12.97 3.03 5.55
C TYR A 22 -12.78 4.40 4.89
N THR A 23 -11.75 4.50 4.05
CA THR A 23 -11.48 5.68 3.23
C THR A 23 -10.85 5.28 1.90
N ASP A 24 -11.01 6.13 0.89
CA ASP A 24 -10.33 5.98 -0.40
C ASP A 24 -8.81 6.11 -0.26
N CYS A 25 -8.05 5.47 -1.17
CA CYS A 25 -6.59 5.48 -1.13
C CYS A 25 -5.96 6.87 -1.15
N SER A 26 -6.58 7.85 -1.85
CA SER A 26 -6.12 9.24 -1.91
C SER A 26 -6.19 9.98 -0.57
N LYS A 27 -6.92 9.45 0.41
CA LYS A 27 -7.10 10.05 1.73
C LYS A 27 -6.26 9.38 2.82
N ILE A 28 -5.65 8.22 2.55
CA ILE A 28 -4.86 7.45 3.54
C ILE A 28 -3.77 8.31 4.18
N ALA A 29 -3.09 9.13 3.38
CA ALA A 29 -2.02 10.00 3.87
C ALA A 29 -2.50 11.22 4.67
N SER A 30 -3.80 11.52 4.65
CA SER A 30 -4.39 12.69 5.31
C SER A 30 -5.19 12.34 6.57
N ILE A 31 -5.54 11.07 6.75
CA ILE A 31 -6.19 10.60 7.98
C ILE A 31 -5.14 10.32 9.05
N GLY A 32 -5.43 10.69 10.30
CA GLY A 32 -4.51 10.53 11.43
C GLY A 32 -4.24 9.08 11.83
N ASP A 33 -4.89 8.12 11.19
CA ASP A 33 -4.75 6.68 11.47
C ASP A 33 -3.46 6.09 10.89
N PHE A 34 -2.72 6.84 10.05
CA PHE A 34 -1.51 6.35 9.39
C PHE A 34 -0.31 7.29 9.56
N GLU A 35 0.85 6.70 9.81
CA GLU A 35 2.13 7.39 9.93
C GLU A 35 3.01 7.03 8.72
N LYS A 36 3.59 8.04 8.06
CA LYS A 36 4.52 7.83 6.94
C LYS A 36 5.82 7.20 7.47
N VAL A 37 6.37 6.24 6.72
CA VAL A 37 7.63 5.57 7.05
C VAL A 37 8.60 5.64 5.87
N SER A 38 9.89 5.77 6.17
CA SER A 38 10.96 5.77 5.15
C SER A 38 11.43 4.36 4.77
N THR A 39 11.44 3.45 5.75
CA THR A 39 11.79 2.05 5.57
C THR A 39 10.54 1.19 5.76
N PRO A 40 9.96 0.62 4.68
CA PRO A 40 8.80 -0.24 4.80
C PRO A 40 9.16 -1.59 5.44
N LEU A 41 8.22 -2.13 6.19
CA LEU A 41 8.23 -3.50 6.70
C LEU A 41 7.02 -4.27 6.14
N PRO A 42 7.07 -5.62 6.15
CA PRO A 42 5.90 -6.42 5.83
C PRO A 42 4.69 -5.98 6.65
N GLY A 43 3.54 -5.82 5.99
CA GLY A 43 2.31 -5.31 6.59
C GLY A 43 2.06 -3.81 6.41
N ASP A 44 3.09 -3.00 6.12
CA ASP A 44 2.92 -1.58 5.83
C ASP A 44 2.11 -1.38 4.53
N ILE A 45 1.42 -0.25 4.44
CA ILE A 45 0.74 0.19 3.22
C ILE A 45 1.76 0.80 2.27
N ILE A 46 1.61 0.47 0.99
CA ILE A 46 2.22 1.19 -0.13
C ILE A 46 1.15 1.97 -0.89
N LEU A 47 1.39 3.25 -1.16
CA LEU A 47 0.55 4.12 -1.99
C LEU A 47 1.26 4.46 -3.30
N PHE A 48 0.58 4.28 -4.43
CA PHE A 48 1.07 4.64 -5.76
C PHE A 48 0.31 5.83 -6.33
N GLY A 49 1.04 6.83 -6.81
CA GLY A 49 0.47 8.02 -7.45
C GLY A 49 1.51 9.13 -7.58
N PRO A 50 1.12 10.28 -8.16
CA PRO A 50 2.00 11.44 -8.27
C PRO A 50 2.38 12.06 -6.92
N SER A 51 1.49 11.92 -5.92
CA SER A 51 1.68 12.32 -4.53
C SER A 51 0.73 11.52 -3.61
N PRO A 52 0.95 11.48 -2.29
CA PRO A 52 0.11 10.69 -1.39
C PRO A 52 -1.37 11.11 -1.35
N ASP A 53 -1.66 12.41 -1.46
CA ASP A 53 -3.01 13.00 -1.56
C ASP A 53 -3.67 12.76 -2.93
N LYS A 54 -2.91 12.26 -3.90
CA LYS A 54 -3.37 11.89 -5.25
C LYS A 54 -3.06 10.43 -5.57
N ALA A 55 -2.98 9.59 -4.54
CA ALA A 55 -2.78 8.16 -4.74
C ALA A 55 -3.93 7.60 -5.61
N GLU A 56 -3.56 6.81 -6.62
CA GLU A 56 -4.48 6.12 -7.52
C GLU A 56 -4.62 4.64 -7.14
N HIS A 57 -3.65 4.11 -6.38
CA HIS A 57 -3.65 2.72 -5.96
C HIS A 57 -2.95 2.54 -4.62
N MET A 58 -3.29 1.44 -3.96
CA MET A 58 -2.65 1.02 -2.73
C MET A 58 -2.59 -0.49 -2.59
N GLY A 59 -1.73 -0.96 -1.69
CA GLY A 59 -1.73 -2.34 -1.25
C GLY A 59 -0.90 -2.52 0.01
N ILE A 60 -0.60 -3.77 0.34
CA ILE A 60 0.13 -4.16 1.55
C ILE A 60 1.49 -4.72 1.14
N VAL A 61 2.57 -4.19 1.70
CA VAL A 61 3.93 -4.69 1.49
C VAL A 61 4.04 -6.09 2.06
N ILE A 62 4.59 -7.03 1.29
CA ILE A 62 4.78 -8.43 1.69
C ILE A 62 6.27 -8.74 1.88
N ASP A 63 7.10 -8.30 0.94
CA ASP A 63 8.55 -8.47 1.00
C ASP A 63 9.21 -7.18 0.47
N PRO A 64 9.67 -6.28 1.36
CA PRO A 64 10.28 -5.02 0.94
C PRO A 64 11.63 -5.23 0.22
N ALA A 65 12.35 -6.32 0.51
CA ALA A 65 13.64 -6.62 -0.14
C ALA A 65 13.43 -7.02 -1.60
N LYS A 66 12.36 -7.75 -1.90
CA LYS A 66 11.93 -8.10 -3.26
C LYS A 66 11.00 -7.08 -3.91
N LYS A 67 10.71 -5.97 -3.21
CA LYS A 67 9.71 -4.96 -3.62
C LYS A 67 8.39 -5.60 -4.03
N GLN A 68 7.85 -6.47 -3.16
CA GLN A 68 6.58 -7.16 -3.38
C GLN A 68 5.48 -6.60 -2.50
N PHE A 69 4.29 -6.49 -3.08
CA PHE A 69 3.07 -6.12 -2.38
C PHE A 69 1.90 -6.98 -2.86
N ILE A 70 0.86 -7.07 -2.04
CA ILE A 70 -0.43 -7.66 -2.41
C ILE A 70 -1.49 -6.55 -2.49
N GLY A 71 -2.32 -6.60 -3.52
CA GLY A 71 -3.37 -5.60 -3.72
C GLY A 71 -4.45 -6.09 -4.67
N ALA A 72 -5.64 -5.49 -4.58
CA ALA A 72 -6.74 -5.74 -5.52
C ALA A 72 -6.56 -4.90 -6.79
N GLN A 73 -6.29 -5.59 -7.90
CA GLN A 73 -6.09 -5.02 -9.23
C GLN A 73 -7.31 -5.29 -10.12
N SER A 74 -7.28 -4.81 -11.37
CA SER A 74 -8.37 -4.99 -12.34
C SER A 74 -8.73 -6.46 -12.62
N ARG A 75 -7.80 -7.40 -12.37
CA ARG A 75 -7.98 -8.85 -12.56
C ARG A 75 -8.11 -9.62 -11.24
N GLY A 76 -8.28 -8.94 -10.11
CA GLY A 76 -8.41 -9.54 -8.78
C GLY A 76 -7.22 -9.25 -7.88
N VAL A 77 -7.17 -9.95 -6.74
CA VAL A 77 -6.11 -9.81 -5.73
C VAL A 77 -4.89 -10.61 -6.17
N VAL A 78 -3.76 -9.94 -6.34
CA VAL A 78 -2.51 -10.57 -6.77
C VAL A 78 -1.32 -10.00 -6.01
N ILE A 79 -0.27 -10.82 -5.87
CA ILE A 79 1.06 -10.35 -5.48
C ILE A 79 1.72 -9.77 -6.72
N ALA A 80 2.23 -8.55 -6.61
CA ALA A 80 2.93 -7.86 -7.67
C ALA A 80 4.26 -7.28 -7.17
N VAL A 81 5.17 -7.04 -8.12
CA VAL A 81 6.48 -6.45 -7.88
C VAL A 81 6.44 -4.97 -8.31
N TYR A 82 7.03 -4.08 -7.51
CA TYR A 82 7.15 -2.64 -7.77
C TYR A 82 8.62 -2.20 -7.84
N ASP A 83 9.46 -2.98 -8.51
CA ASP A 83 10.87 -2.66 -8.69
C ASP A 83 11.17 -1.71 -9.85
N GLY A 84 10.14 -1.32 -10.60
CA GLY A 84 10.25 -0.54 -11.82
C GLY A 84 10.58 -1.37 -13.07
N THR A 85 10.59 -2.71 -12.96
CA THR A 85 10.96 -3.62 -14.06
C THR A 85 9.79 -4.43 -14.63
N GLN A 86 8.65 -4.55 -13.93
CA GLN A 86 7.47 -5.33 -14.39
C GLN A 86 6.12 -4.67 -14.06
N ALA A 87 5.06 -4.94 -14.85
CA ALA A 87 3.63 -4.53 -14.75
C ALA A 87 3.29 -3.12 -14.21
N TRP A 88 3.71 -2.81 -12.97
CA TRP A 88 3.91 -1.45 -12.43
C TRP A 88 5.14 -0.72 -13.03
N GLY A 89 5.92 -1.41 -13.88
CA GLY A 89 7.12 -0.95 -14.59
C GLY A 89 6.90 -0.58 -16.06
N ASN A 90 5.65 -0.34 -16.49
CA ASN A 90 5.46 0.44 -17.72
C ASN A 90 6.14 1.80 -17.51
N PRO A 91 6.88 2.38 -18.47
CA PRO A 91 7.45 3.72 -18.33
C PRO A 91 6.45 4.78 -17.83
N LYS A 92 5.15 4.61 -18.13
CA LYS A 92 4.04 5.43 -17.61
C LYS A 92 3.83 5.36 -16.10
N TYR A 93 4.27 4.28 -15.45
CA TYR A 93 4.10 3.98 -14.03
C TYR A 93 5.41 4.00 -13.24
N ASN A 94 6.57 4.10 -13.91
CA ASN A 94 7.88 4.22 -13.23
C ASN A 94 7.93 5.41 -12.27
N ASP A 95 7.38 6.56 -12.66
CA ASP A 95 7.28 7.71 -11.76
C ASP A 95 6.42 7.41 -10.52
N ARG A 96 5.41 6.57 -10.66
CA ARG A 96 4.49 6.21 -9.56
C ARG A 96 5.14 5.22 -8.60
N VAL A 97 5.97 4.31 -9.13
CA VAL A 97 6.77 3.39 -8.33
C VAL A 97 7.87 4.14 -7.59
N ASN A 98 8.58 5.04 -8.27
CA ASN A 98 9.67 5.83 -7.67
C ASN A 98 9.19 6.80 -6.59
N ARG A 99 7.93 7.24 -6.67
CA ARG A 99 7.31 8.15 -5.68
C ARG A 99 6.43 7.42 -4.67
N ALA A 100 6.47 6.09 -4.65
CA ALA A 100 5.64 5.32 -3.75
C ALA A 100 5.86 5.75 -2.29
N GLY A 101 4.75 6.04 -1.61
CA GLY A 101 4.75 6.40 -0.19
C GLY A 101 4.45 5.16 0.65
N TYR A 102 5.15 4.99 1.77
CA TYR A 102 4.91 3.90 2.70
C TYR A 102 4.31 4.42 3.99
N TYR A 103 3.35 3.69 4.53
CA TYR A 103 2.60 4.09 5.72
C TYR A 103 2.36 2.90 6.62
N LYS A 104 2.53 3.09 7.93
CA LYS A 104 2.11 2.14 8.95
C LYS A 104 0.87 2.66 9.65
N ILE A 105 0.08 1.78 10.26
CA ILE A 105 -1.00 2.23 11.14
C ILE A 105 -0.39 2.93 12.38
N ALA A 106 -0.99 4.05 12.75
CA ALA A 106 -0.52 4.91 13.83
C ALA A 106 -0.64 4.21 15.18
N GLY A 107 0.30 4.45 16.08
CA GLY A 107 0.28 3.85 17.43
C GLY A 107 0.56 2.33 17.52
N PHE A 108 0.75 1.62 16.40
CA PHE A 108 1.21 0.23 16.42
C PHE A 108 2.73 0.13 16.19
N TYR A 109 3.36 -0.71 17.02
CA TYR A 109 4.76 -1.07 16.88
C TYR A 109 4.94 -2.12 15.79
N ARG A 110 5.94 -1.92 14.93
CA ARG A 110 6.32 -2.88 13.91
C ARG A 110 7.47 -3.72 14.45
N TYR A 111 7.26 -5.04 14.57
CA TYR A 111 8.35 -5.94 14.90
C TYR A 111 9.18 -6.22 13.64
N LYS A 112 10.48 -6.00 13.71
CA LYS A 112 11.42 -6.39 12.64
C LYS A 112 11.97 -7.76 13.03
N ALA A 113 11.51 -8.81 12.37
CA ALA A 113 12.13 -10.14 12.52
C ALA A 113 13.60 -10.04 12.09
N GLN A 114 14.49 -10.57 12.93
CA GLN A 114 15.94 -10.60 12.73
C GLN A 114 16.32 -11.53 11.58
#